data_AF-A0A957HVA9-F1
#
_entry.id   AF-A0A957HVA9-F1
#
_cell.length_a   1.000
_cell.length_b   1.000
_cell.length_c   1.000
_cell.angle_alpha   90.00
_cell.angle_beta   90.00
_cell.angle_gamma   90.00
#
_symmetry.space_group_name_H-M   'P 1'
#
loop_
_entity.id
_entity.type
_entity.pdbx_description
1 polymer ?
#
loop_
_entity_poly.entity_id
_entity_poly.type
_entity_poly.pdbx_seq_one_letter_code
_entity_poly.pdbx_strand_id
1 'polypeptide(L)'
;MPYFGKRRWFLVTVLLLLFTSACIGLTETVSEPDIVVETAVPTDPTAPPNPDPTPTDAPEPTATTETSTTETETAANESETAVSASEEPIITEEGMTVFTTDDRSDRLRTLTNNWQTNWSLHTIDYAEVLSGGPPRDGIPSIDSPNFIAIAEAEAWLADVEPVIALDINGDARAYPIQVLTWHEIVNDTVGGTPVIVTFCPLCNSAIAFERIVDGEPVEFGVSGLLRNSDLIMYDRTDESLWQQFTGEGIVGNHAGKRLTILPSSLVSFADFKAAFPAGTVLSRDTGFDRLYGENPYVGYDTYDSSLSRDGNLVLFLGKLDTRLAPADRVVTVAINGVDVAYPLSILFEMGVIHDTQGGQDLVVFHTGGTASALGARIIANAEDVGATGVFDPNLDGQKLTFTAVDDGFVDAETGSSWNILGQAIDGPLAGQQLIPIVHADHFWFSWAAFKPDTIIYQP
;
A
#
# COMPACT_ATOMS: atom_id res chain seq x y z
N MET A 1 -23.78 -5.32 61.02
CA MET A 1 -22.40 -5.46 61.53
C MET A 1 -22.07 -6.95 61.61
N PRO A 2 -20.84 -7.40 61.29
CA PRO A 2 -20.11 -7.22 60.01
C PRO A 2 -19.39 -8.54 59.62
N TYR A 3 -18.76 -8.76 58.45
CA TYR A 3 -17.47 -8.23 57.94
C TYR A 3 -17.28 -8.75 56.48
N PHE A 4 -17.13 -7.89 55.45
CA PHE A 4 -15.87 -7.44 54.77
C PHE A 4 -15.01 -8.53 54.12
N GLY A 5 -14.91 -8.60 52.79
CA GLY A 5 -13.83 -7.98 51.96
C GLY A 5 -13.19 -9.09 51.10
N LYS A 6 -12.68 -8.95 49.88
CA LYS A 6 -12.03 -7.85 49.15
C LYS A 6 -12.15 -8.08 47.64
N ARG A 7 -12.23 -6.99 46.88
CA ARG A 7 -11.91 -6.91 45.44
C ARG A 7 -10.45 -7.26 45.21
N ARG A 8 -10.13 -7.93 44.09
CA ARG A 8 -8.81 -7.90 43.47
C ARG A 8 -8.96 -7.84 41.96
N TRP A 9 -8.52 -6.72 41.41
CA TRP A 9 -8.10 -6.56 40.02
C TRP A 9 -6.93 -7.50 39.74
N PHE A 10 -6.90 -8.14 38.57
CA PHE A 10 -5.65 -8.55 37.93
C PHE A 10 -5.78 -8.42 36.41
N LEU A 11 -4.74 -7.78 35.86
CA LEU A 11 -4.43 -7.50 34.46
C LEU A 11 -4.65 -8.70 33.53
N VAL A 12 -5.24 -8.41 32.36
CA VAL A 12 -5.06 -9.22 31.15
C VAL A 12 -3.71 -8.83 30.55
N THR A 13 -2.76 -9.74 30.54
CA THR A 13 -1.53 -9.66 29.75
C THR A 13 -1.37 -11.02 29.08
N VAL A 14 -1.70 -11.09 27.79
CA VAL A 14 -1.45 -12.26 26.95
C VAL A 14 -0.80 -11.76 25.66
N LEU A 15 0.21 -12.52 25.23
CA LEU A 15 0.91 -12.52 23.95
C LEU A 15 2.16 -11.64 23.81
N LEU A 16 3.25 -12.11 24.46
CA LEU A 16 4.60 -12.02 23.91
C LEU A 16 5.36 -13.25 24.43
N LEU A 17 5.60 -14.26 23.58
CA LEU A 17 6.60 -15.32 23.77
C LEU A 17 6.44 -16.42 22.69
N LEU A 18 7.31 -16.40 21.68
CA LEU A 18 7.87 -17.62 21.08
C LEU A 18 9.28 -17.30 20.55
N PHE A 19 10.27 -17.30 21.43
CA PHE A 19 11.67 -17.64 21.13
C PHE A 19 12.38 -17.98 22.45
N THR A 20 12.61 -19.28 22.72
CA THR A 20 13.89 -19.89 23.14
C THR A 20 13.71 -21.28 23.78
N SER A 21 14.49 -22.22 23.26
CA SER A 21 15.05 -23.45 23.85
C SER A 21 14.16 -24.58 24.37
N ALA A 22 14.30 -25.75 23.73
CA ALA A 22 14.57 -27.00 24.44
C ALA A 22 15.34 -28.00 23.55
N CYS A 23 16.67 -28.02 23.70
CA CYS A 23 17.46 -29.23 23.46
C CYS A 23 17.26 -30.16 24.66
N ILE A 24 16.69 -31.35 24.45
CA ILE A 24 16.93 -32.53 25.29
C ILE A 24 17.14 -33.70 24.33
N GLY A 25 18.34 -34.26 24.40
CA GLY A 25 18.77 -35.38 23.57
C GLY A 25 18.11 -36.70 23.97
N LEU A 26 17.89 -37.53 22.96
CA LEU A 26 17.94 -38.97 23.08
C LEU A 26 18.83 -39.50 21.97
N THR A 27 19.82 -40.25 22.40
CA THR A 27 20.86 -40.94 21.63
C THR A 27 20.26 -42.01 20.73
N GLU A 28 20.64 -42.04 19.46
CA GLU A 28 20.89 -43.30 18.75
C GLU A 28 21.83 -43.05 17.56
N THR A 29 22.93 -43.79 17.58
CA THR A 29 24.04 -43.81 16.61
C THR A 29 23.64 -44.52 15.33
N VAL A 30 24.02 -44.01 14.15
CA VAL A 30 24.59 -44.80 13.02
C VAL A 30 25.31 -43.87 12.01
N SER A 31 26.55 -44.26 11.71
CA SER A 31 27.57 -43.84 10.72
C SER A 31 27.28 -42.84 9.58
N GLU A 32 28.18 -41.85 9.45
CA GLU A 32 28.58 -41.21 8.19
C GLU A 32 29.92 -41.79 7.68
N PRO A 33 30.22 -41.75 6.36
CA PRO A 33 31.57 -41.89 5.85
C PRO A 33 32.26 -40.52 5.61
N ASP A 34 33.57 -40.53 5.86
CA ASP A 34 34.52 -39.42 5.76
C ASP A 34 34.55 -38.72 4.39
N ILE A 35 34.52 -37.38 4.38
CA ILE A 35 35.15 -36.57 3.34
C ILE A 35 36.00 -35.47 3.98
N VAL A 36 37.29 -35.54 3.67
CA VAL A 36 38.36 -34.61 4.03
C VAL A 36 38.17 -33.28 3.31
N VAL A 37 38.16 -32.16 4.04
CA VAL A 37 38.39 -30.83 3.45
C VAL A 37 39.55 -30.15 4.17
N GLU A 38 40.55 -29.85 3.36
CA GLU A 38 41.84 -29.26 3.65
C GLU A 38 41.69 -27.76 3.99
N THR A 39 42.37 -27.34 5.05
CA THR A 39 42.45 -25.96 5.51
C THR A 39 43.27 -25.10 4.55
N ALA A 40 42.74 -23.95 4.13
CA ALA A 40 43.55 -22.85 3.60
C ALA A 40 42.97 -21.48 4.01
N VAL A 41 43.75 -20.76 4.81
CA VAL A 41 43.59 -19.34 5.15
C VAL A 41 44.35 -18.51 4.11
N PRO A 42 43.80 -17.36 3.68
CA PRO A 42 44.63 -16.18 3.42
C PRO A 42 44.00 -14.93 4.06
N THR A 43 44.57 -14.36 5.12
CA THR A 43 45.46 -13.16 5.13
C THR A 43 45.00 -11.97 4.28
N ASP A 44 44.41 -11.02 4.99
CA ASP A 44 44.23 -9.59 4.72
C ASP A 44 45.53 -8.87 4.30
N PRO A 45 45.45 -7.92 3.35
CA PRO A 45 46.24 -6.71 3.50
C PRO A 45 45.48 -5.39 3.19
N THR A 46 45.40 -4.56 4.23
CA THR A 46 45.75 -3.12 4.25
C THR A 46 44.91 -2.12 3.44
N ALA A 47 44.18 -1.28 4.17
CA ALA A 47 43.60 -0.01 3.71
C ALA A 47 44.62 1.16 3.77
N PRO A 48 44.61 2.10 2.82
CA PRO A 48 45.26 3.41 2.96
C PRO A 48 44.29 4.49 3.50
N PRO A 49 44.80 5.57 4.13
CA PRO A 49 43.99 6.53 4.87
C PRO A 49 43.39 7.61 3.94
N ASN A 50 42.15 8.01 4.25
CA ASN A 50 41.48 9.16 3.64
C ASN A 50 41.83 10.45 4.42
N PRO A 51 42.28 11.55 3.78
CA PRO A 51 42.44 12.83 4.46
C PRO A 51 41.15 13.65 4.37
N ASP A 52 40.74 14.16 5.53
CA ASP A 52 39.79 15.24 5.72
C ASP A 52 40.34 16.55 5.12
N PRO A 53 39.48 17.46 4.62
CA PRO A 53 39.69 18.85 5.00
C PRO A 53 38.39 19.61 5.31
N THR A 54 38.34 20.18 6.50
CA THR A 54 37.47 21.32 6.86
C THR A 54 38.22 22.67 6.64
N PRO A 55 37.59 23.83 6.87
CA PRO A 55 36.92 24.71 5.91
C PRO A 55 37.76 25.96 5.57
N THR A 56 37.43 26.71 4.51
CA THR A 56 38.01 28.06 4.33
C THR A 56 37.11 29.02 3.53
N ASP A 57 36.82 30.14 4.19
CA ASP A 57 36.61 31.52 3.75
C ASP A 57 35.51 31.93 2.76
N ALA A 58 34.55 32.68 3.33
CA ALA A 58 33.84 33.77 2.70
C ALA A 58 34.78 34.95 2.34
N PRO A 59 34.34 35.82 1.42
CA PRO A 59 34.63 37.24 1.56
C PRO A 59 33.35 38.09 1.48
N GLU A 60 33.17 38.95 2.48
CA GLU A 60 32.48 40.24 2.36
C GLU A 60 33.37 41.19 1.53
N PRO A 61 32.82 42.18 0.78
CA PRO A 61 32.48 43.48 1.38
C PRO A 61 31.23 44.10 0.69
N THR A 62 30.61 45.24 1.03
CA THR A 62 31.03 46.48 1.67
C THR A 62 29.77 47.22 2.14
N ALA A 63 29.85 47.89 3.28
CA ALA A 63 28.85 48.82 3.77
C ALA A 63 28.60 50.02 2.84
N THR A 64 27.36 50.53 2.81
CA THR A 64 27.11 51.96 2.57
C THR A 64 26.01 52.47 3.51
N THR A 65 26.44 53.47 4.26
CA THR A 65 25.85 54.44 5.18
C THR A 65 24.37 54.82 5.05
N GLU A 66 23.70 54.72 6.20
CA GLU A 66 22.74 55.62 6.86
C GLU A 66 21.82 56.53 6.02
N THR A 67 20.52 56.48 6.33
CA THR A 67 19.84 57.70 6.82
C THR A 67 18.74 57.35 7.80
N SER A 68 18.84 57.98 8.98
CA SER A 68 17.90 57.95 10.10
C SER A 68 16.72 58.87 9.83
N THR A 69 15.50 58.42 10.17
CA THR A 69 14.47 59.28 10.74
C THR A 69 13.66 58.51 11.79
N THR A 70 13.68 59.03 13.00
CA THR A 70 12.99 58.59 14.21
C THR A 70 11.65 59.31 14.34
N GLU A 71 10.56 58.58 14.53
CA GLU A 71 9.34 59.04 15.24
C GLU A 71 8.77 57.80 15.98
N THR A 72 9.15 57.60 17.24
CA THR A 72 8.40 57.91 18.48
C THR A 72 7.17 57.03 18.72
N GLU A 73 7.26 56.25 19.79
CA GLU A 73 6.25 55.40 20.41
C GLU A 73 4.91 56.11 20.65
N THR A 74 3.82 55.34 20.48
CA THR A 74 2.69 55.45 21.40
C THR A 74 2.17 54.06 21.69
N ALA A 75 2.44 53.58 22.90
CA ALA A 75 1.83 52.39 23.47
C ALA A 75 0.36 52.66 23.80
N ALA A 76 -0.52 51.79 23.31
CA ALA A 76 -1.86 51.59 23.85
C ALA A 76 -2.12 50.08 23.90
N ASN A 77 -1.86 49.54 25.08
CA ASN A 77 -2.40 48.27 25.56
C ASN A 77 -3.91 48.45 25.73
N GLU A 78 -4.76 47.62 25.11
CA GLU A 78 -5.96 47.06 25.75
C GLU A 78 -6.73 46.09 24.83
N SER A 79 -7.07 44.96 25.46
CA SER A 79 -8.03 43.92 25.08
C SER A 79 -7.72 43.04 23.86
N GLU A 80 -6.99 41.95 24.14
CA GLU A 80 -7.31 40.64 23.56
C GLU A 80 -8.78 40.32 23.90
N THR A 81 -9.70 40.66 23.00
CA THR A 81 -10.90 39.85 22.84
C THR A 81 -10.45 38.50 22.30
N ALA A 82 -10.40 37.52 23.20
CA ALA A 82 -10.46 36.11 22.83
C ALA A 82 -11.70 35.92 21.95
N VAL A 83 -11.48 35.93 20.64
CA VAL A 83 -12.46 35.43 19.68
C VAL A 83 -12.49 33.93 19.94
N SER A 84 -13.57 33.47 20.57
CA SER A 84 -13.96 32.07 20.60
C SER A 84 -13.82 31.53 19.18
N ALA A 85 -12.76 30.76 18.91
CA ALA A 85 -12.63 30.02 17.68
C ALA A 85 -13.86 29.12 17.60
N SER A 86 -14.72 29.36 16.63
CA SER A 86 -15.92 28.58 16.40
C SER A 86 -15.51 27.11 16.21
N GLU A 87 -16.05 26.22 17.05
CA GLU A 87 -15.96 24.76 16.96
C GLU A 87 -16.72 24.19 15.74
N GLU A 88 -16.98 25.02 14.72
CA GLU A 88 -17.76 24.61 13.56
C GLU A 88 -16.87 23.87 12.57
N PRO A 89 -17.35 22.73 12.03
CA PRO A 89 -16.58 21.96 11.08
C PRO A 89 -16.33 22.75 9.79
N ILE A 90 -15.18 22.52 9.18
CA ILE A 90 -14.81 23.10 7.88
C ILE A 90 -15.40 22.20 6.78
N ILE A 91 -15.97 22.79 5.74
CA ILE A 91 -16.38 22.06 4.53
C ILE A 91 -15.33 22.32 3.45
N THR A 92 -14.69 21.27 2.93
CA THR A 92 -13.71 21.37 1.85
C THR A 92 -14.39 21.74 0.52
N GLU A 93 -13.61 22.12 -0.48
CA GLU A 93 -14.12 22.38 -1.84
C GLU A 93 -14.81 21.14 -2.44
N GLU A 94 -14.40 19.94 -2.02
CA GLU A 94 -14.98 18.66 -2.41
C GLU A 94 -16.22 18.28 -1.57
N GLY A 95 -16.68 19.16 -0.69
CA GLY A 95 -17.86 18.95 0.16
C GLY A 95 -17.63 18.03 1.36
N MET A 96 -16.37 17.73 1.69
CA MET A 96 -16.02 16.90 2.84
C MET A 96 -16.02 17.71 4.13
N THR A 97 -16.53 17.11 5.21
CA THR A 97 -16.54 17.71 6.54
C THR A 97 -15.23 17.43 7.26
N VAL A 98 -14.52 18.46 7.69
CA VAL A 98 -13.35 18.39 8.56
C VAL A 98 -13.75 18.91 9.94
N PHE A 99 -13.77 18.03 10.92
CA PHE A 99 -13.96 18.38 12.33
C PHE A 99 -12.75 19.14 12.86
N THR A 100 -12.98 20.03 13.82
CA THR A 100 -11.98 20.95 14.37
C THR A 100 -11.70 20.74 15.87
N THR A 101 -12.10 19.58 16.41
CA THR A 101 -12.00 19.26 17.84
C THR A 101 -11.27 17.93 18.04
N ASP A 102 -10.24 17.93 18.90
CA ASP A 102 -9.56 16.70 19.32
C ASP A 102 -10.38 15.99 20.41
N ASP A 103 -11.22 15.04 20.01
CA ASP A 103 -12.06 14.21 20.87
C ASP A 103 -11.53 12.77 21.01
N ARG A 104 -10.23 12.55 20.77
CA ARG A 104 -9.60 11.23 20.94
C ARG A 104 -9.83 10.66 22.32
N SER A 105 -10.09 9.35 22.35
CA SER A 105 -10.09 8.55 23.58
C SER A 105 -8.73 8.57 24.29
N ASP A 106 -8.73 8.39 25.62
CA ASP A 106 -7.50 8.28 26.43
C ASP A 106 -6.54 7.19 25.91
N ARG A 107 -7.12 6.10 25.38
CA ARG A 107 -6.35 5.01 24.77
C ARG A 107 -5.60 5.50 23.54
N LEU A 108 -6.28 6.16 22.61
CA LEU A 108 -5.65 6.65 21.38
C LEU A 108 -4.61 7.74 21.73
N ARG A 109 -4.93 8.67 22.64
CA ARG A 109 -3.96 9.66 23.15
C ARG A 109 -2.69 9.02 23.71
N THR A 110 -2.83 7.89 24.42
CA THR A 110 -1.68 7.16 24.96
C THR A 110 -0.86 6.50 23.84
N LEU A 111 -1.52 5.88 22.86
CA LEU A 111 -0.86 5.24 21.72
C LEU A 111 -0.12 6.24 20.83
N THR A 112 -0.63 7.47 20.74
CA THR A 112 -0.08 8.52 19.87
C THR A 112 0.56 9.66 20.65
N ASN A 113 1.03 9.40 21.88
CA ASN A 113 1.55 10.44 22.78
C ASN A 113 2.86 11.09 22.30
N ASN A 114 3.58 10.43 21.41
CA ASN A 114 4.83 10.88 20.81
C ASN A 114 4.65 11.49 19.42
N TRP A 115 3.40 11.64 18.95
CA TRP A 115 3.09 12.29 17.67
C TRP A 115 2.90 13.80 17.85
N GLN A 116 3.34 14.57 16.86
CA GLN A 116 3.15 16.01 16.72
C GLN A 116 2.01 16.35 15.73
N THR A 117 1.26 15.35 15.24
CA THR A 117 0.08 15.55 14.39
C THR A 117 -0.89 16.55 15.00
N ASN A 118 -1.51 17.37 14.14
CA ASN A 118 -2.64 18.20 14.53
C ASN A 118 -3.94 17.37 14.63
N TRP A 119 -4.16 16.76 15.80
CA TRP A 119 -5.35 15.95 16.10
C TRP A 119 -6.64 16.77 16.30
N SER A 120 -6.62 18.09 16.08
CA SER A 120 -7.87 18.85 16.05
C SER A 120 -8.53 18.78 14.68
N LEU A 121 -7.79 18.46 13.62
CA LEU A 121 -8.30 18.37 12.26
C LEU A 121 -8.46 16.91 11.84
N HIS A 122 -9.67 16.49 11.52
CA HIS A 122 -9.95 15.13 11.09
C HIS A 122 -11.26 15.00 10.29
N THR A 123 -11.36 13.96 9.47
CA THR A 123 -12.55 13.67 8.63
C THR A 123 -13.30 12.41 9.07
N ILE A 124 -12.82 11.73 10.12
CA ILE A 124 -13.30 10.42 10.58
C ILE A 124 -13.57 10.45 12.09
N ASP A 125 -14.41 9.54 12.58
CA ASP A 125 -14.50 9.32 14.03
C ASP A 125 -13.24 8.58 14.52
N TYR A 126 -12.56 9.09 15.53
CA TYR A 126 -11.40 8.43 16.13
C TYR A 126 -11.70 7.04 16.70
N ALA A 127 -12.96 6.71 16.97
CA ALA A 127 -13.39 5.37 17.35
C ALA A 127 -13.17 4.32 16.25
N GLU A 128 -13.02 4.75 14.99
CA GLU A 128 -12.71 3.88 13.85
C GLU A 128 -11.22 3.49 13.80
N VAL A 129 -10.35 4.24 14.50
CA VAL A 129 -8.90 4.04 14.50
C VAL A 129 -8.49 3.04 15.58
N LEU A 130 -7.71 2.04 15.18
CA LEU A 130 -7.15 1.02 16.07
C LEU A 130 -5.66 0.80 15.82
N SER A 131 -4.96 0.17 16.76
CA SER A 131 -3.56 -0.22 16.58
C SER A 131 -3.48 -1.58 15.91
N GLY A 132 -2.68 -1.68 14.85
CA GLY A 132 -2.35 -2.95 14.19
C GLY A 132 -1.37 -3.82 14.98
N GLY A 133 -0.79 -3.31 16.08
CA GLY A 133 0.20 -4.00 16.91
C GLY A 133 1.60 -3.40 16.78
N PRO A 134 2.19 -3.26 15.57
CA PRO A 134 3.42 -2.53 15.37
C PRO A 134 3.29 -1.06 15.80
N PRO A 135 4.34 -0.45 16.38
CA PRO A 135 4.39 1.00 16.57
C PRO A 135 4.57 1.71 15.21
N ARG A 136 4.56 3.05 15.21
CA ARG A 136 5.02 3.87 14.09
C ARG A 136 6.37 3.37 13.58
N ASP A 137 6.48 3.20 12.26
CA ASP A 137 7.63 2.64 11.55
C ASP A 137 8.07 1.23 12.02
N GLY A 138 7.23 0.51 12.78
CA GLY A 138 7.50 -0.87 13.18
C GLY A 138 7.54 -1.84 12.00
N ILE A 139 6.86 -1.47 10.92
CA ILE A 139 7.03 -2.00 9.57
C ILE A 139 7.75 -0.90 8.79
N PRO A 140 9.04 -1.06 8.46
CA PRO A 140 9.81 0.02 7.86
C PRO A 140 9.44 0.19 6.38
N SER A 141 9.16 1.42 5.96
CA SER A 141 9.04 1.75 4.53
C SER A 141 10.39 1.62 3.81
N ILE A 142 10.35 1.47 2.49
CA ILE A 142 11.54 1.58 1.64
C ILE A 142 11.56 2.99 1.06
N ASP A 143 12.53 3.81 1.49
CA ASP A 143 12.59 5.23 1.12
C ASP A 143 13.70 5.53 0.08
N SER A 144 14.51 4.54 -0.24
CA SER A 144 15.55 4.61 -1.27
C SER A 144 15.60 3.27 -2.02
N PRO A 145 14.58 2.97 -2.84
CA PRO A 145 14.46 1.68 -3.49
C PRO A 145 15.61 1.44 -4.48
N ASN A 146 16.13 0.22 -4.49
CA ASN A 146 17.11 -0.23 -5.46
C ASN A 146 16.44 -1.18 -6.46
N PHE A 147 16.66 -0.95 -7.76
CA PHE A 147 16.06 -1.73 -8.83
C PHE A 147 17.12 -2.53 -9.58
N ILE A 148 16.78 -3.78 -9.90
CA ILE A 148 17.63 -4.71 -10.64
C ILE A 148 16.98 -5.12 -11.96
N ALA A 149 17.78 -5.70 -12.85
CA ALA A 149 17.26 -6.23 -14.11
C ALA A 149 16.40 -7.48 -13.88
N ILE A 150 15.44 -7.70 -14.77
CA ILE A 150 14.57 -8.90 -14.78
C ILE A 150 15.38 -10.20 -14.65
N ALA A 151 16.44 -10.36 -15.43
CA ALA A 151 17.26 -11.58 -15.44
C ALA A 151 17.94 -11.87 -14.08
N GLU A 152 18.20 -10.84 -13.28
CA GLU A 152 18.73 -11.00 -11.93
C GLU A 152 17.62 -11.39 -10.94
N ALA A 153 16.43 -10.81 -11.08
CA ALA A 153 15.27 -11.13 -10.26
C ALA A 153 14.77 -12.57 -10.45
N GLU A 154 14.90 -13.13 -11.66
CA GLU A 154 14.55 -14.54 -11.96
C GLU A 154 15.27 -15.58 -11.07
N ALA A 155 16.37 -15.20 -10.44
CA ALA A 155 17.07 -16.09 -9.50
C ALA A 155 16.29 -16.32 -8.20
N TRP A 156 15.30 -15.49 -7.88
CA TRP A 156 14.61 -15.52 -6.58
C TRP A 156 13.13 -15.20 -6.60
N LEU A 157 12.60 -14.61 -7.68
CA LEU A 157 11.19 -14.31 -7.90
C LEU A 157 10.62 -15.31 -8.91
N ALA A 158 9.72 -16.18 -8.49
CA ALA A 158 9.11 -17.16 -9.38
C ALA A 158 8.10 -16.49 -10.33
N ASP A 159 7.92 -17.09 -11.52
CA ASP A 159 7.06 -16.59 -12.59
C ASP A 159 5.62 -16.29 -12.13
N VAL A 160 5.06 -17.14 -11.28
CA VAL A 160 3.68 -17.01 -10.76
C VAL A 160 3.55 -16.01 -9.62
N GLU A 161 4.66 -15.54 -9.03
CA GLU A 161 4.57 -14.64 -7.87
C GLU A 161 4.01 -13.26 -8.29
N PRO A 162 3.09 -12.69 -7.49
CA PRO A 162 2.49 -11.41 -7.81
C PRO A 162 3.47 -10.24 -7.61
N VAL A 163 3.39 -9.29 -8.54
CA VAL A 163 4.07 -7.99 -8.50
C VAL A 163 3.06 -6.89 -8.77
N ILE A 164 3.24 -5.72 -8.15
CA ILE A 164 2.58 -4.51 -8.62
C ILE A 164 3.36 -4.01 -9.83
N ALA A 165 2.73 -3.98 -10.99
CA ALA A 165 3.26 -3.41 -12.21
C ALA A 165 2.84 -1.93 -12.31
N LEU A 166 3.82 -1.04 -12.44
CA LEU A 166 3.63 0.39 -12.64
C LEU A 166 4.51 0.84 -13.81
N ASP A 167 3.92 1.48 -14.81
CA ASP A 167 4.63 2.10 -15.92
C ASP A 167 4.23 3.57 -16.02
N ILE A 168 5.22 4.45 -15.93
CA ILE A 168 5.04 5.89 -16.10
C ILE A 168 6.10 6.37 -17.08
N ASN A 169 5.65 6.98 -18.18
CA ASN A 169 6.53 7.52 -19.22
C ASN A 169 7.55 6.49 -19.77
N GLY A 170 7.21 5.20 -19.79
CA GLY A 170 8.07 4.11 -20.28
C GLY A 170 9.09 3.58 -19.26
N ASP A 171 9.09 4.09 -18.02
CA ASP A 171 9.84 3.53 -16.90
C ASP A 171 8.97 2.49 -16.17
N ALA A 172 8.98 1.27 -16.70
CA ALA A 172 8.20 0.16 -16.16
C ALA A 172 8.93 -0.52 -14.99
N ARG A 173 8.25 -0.61 -13.85
CA ARG A 173 8.77 -1.19 -12.60
C ARG A 173 7.82 -2.23 -12.02
N ALA A 174 8.41 -3.32 -11.54
CA ALA A 174 7.74 -4.34 -10.76
C ALA A 174 8.11 -4.20 -9.28
N TYR A 175 7.10 -4.19 -8.42
CA TYR A 175 7.26 -4.19 -6.96
C TYR A 175 6.75 -5.54 -6.43
N PRO A 176 7.63 -6.49 -6.11
CA PRO A 176 7.21 -7.83 -5.69
C PRO A 176 6.45 -7.80 -4.38
N ILE A 177 5.29 -8.47 -4.34
CA ILE A 177 4.48 -8.54 -3.12
C ILE A 177 5.23 -9.24 -1.99
N GLN A 178 6.12 -10.17 -2.32
CA GLN A 178 6.98 -10.81 -1.33
C GLN A 178 7.96 -9.86 -0.61
N VAL A 179 8.21 -8.67 -1.17
CA VAL A 179 8.94 -7.58 -0.51
C VAL A 179 7.95 -6.66 0.20
N LEU A 180 6.92 -6.20 -0.52
CA LEU A 180 5.92 -5.27 0.03
C LEU A 180 5.14 -5.82 1.23
N THR A 181 4.98 -7.13 1.37
CA THR A 181 4.37 -7.75 2.57
C THR A 181 5.13 -7.44 3.86
N TRP A 182 6.43 -7.11 3.76
CA TRP A 182 7.31 -6.79 4.89
C TRP A 182 7.57 -5.30 5.08
N HIS A 183 7.18 -4.46 4.11
CA HIS A 183 7.49 -3.03 4.07
C HIS A 183 6.27 -2.13 3.93
N GLU A 184 5.20 -2.65 3.32
CA GLU A 184 3.90 -2.03 3.02
C GLU A 184 3.94 -0.77 2.16
N ILE A 185 5.04 0.00 2.17
CA ILE A 185 5.21 1.28 1.48
C ILE A 185 6.60 1.35 0.85
N VAL A 186 6.66 1.77 -0.42
CA VAL A 186 7.87 2.17 -1.13
C VAL A 186 7.70 3.62 -1.59
N ASN A 187 8.54 4.53 -1.11
CA ASN A 187 8.66 5.89 -1.65
C ASN A 187 9.63 5.88 -2.83
N ASP A 188 9.15 6.25 -4.02
CA ASP A 188 9.91 6.14 -5.26
C ASP A 188 9.74 7.38 -6.16
N THR A 189 10.42 7.37 -7.30
CA THR A 189 10.23 8.27 -8.44
C THR A 189 10.34 7.46 -9.73
N VAL A 190 9.24 7.35 -10.47
CA VAL A 190 9.09 6.52 -11.67
C VAL A 190 8.76 7.42 -12.85
N GLY A 191 9.54 7.34 -13.93
CA GLY A 191 9.30 8.17 -15.11
C GLY A 191 9.35 9.68 -14.85
N GLY A 192 10.00 10.10 -13.76
CA GLY A 192 10.05 11.48 -13.28
C GLY A 192 8.92 11.89 -12.32
N THR A 193 7.92 11.04 -12.10
CA THR A 193 6.82 11.28 -11.16
C THR A 193 7.16 10.72 -9.78
N PRO A 194 7.14 11.54 -8.70
CA PRO A 194 7.24 11.04 -7.33
C PRO A 194 6.01 10.18 -7.00
N VAL A 195 6.24 8.92 -6.64
CA VAL A 195 5.16 7.97 -6.33
C VAL A 195 5.35 7.30 -4.98
N ILE A 196 4.25 6.93 -4.35
CA ILE A 196 4.24 5.89 -3.31
C ILE A 196 3.55 4.64 -3.85
N VAL A 197 4.17 3.48 -3.65
CA VAL A 197 3.60 2.18 -4.00
C VAL A 197 3.35 1.41 -2.72
N THR A 198 2.11 0.95 -2.54
CA THR A 198 1.65 0.42 -1.25
C THR A 198 0.97 -0.94 -1.39
N PHE A 199 1.11 -1.77 -0.35
CA PHE A 199 0.37 -3.02 -0.23
C PHE A 199 -0.11 -3.23 1.20
N CYS A 200 -1.43 -3.35 1.39
CA CYS A 200 -2.04 -3.78 2.65
C CYS A 200 -2.40 -5.27 2.58
N PRO A 201 -1.66 -6.17 3.26
CA PRO A 201 -1.94 -7.61 3.21
C PRO A 201 -3.29 -7.97 3.85
N LEU A 202 -3.77 -7.19 4.82
CA LEU A 202 -5.07 -7.42 5.46
C LEU A 202 -6.26 -7.10 4.53
N CYS A 203 -6.03 -6.31 3.48
CA CYS A 203 -7.08 -5.88 2.55
C CYS A 203 -6.89 -6.44 1.14
N ASN A 204 -5.80 -7.18 0.88
CA ASN A 204 -5.29 -7.52 -0.44
C ASN A 204 -5.14 -6.29 -1.36
N SER A 205 -4.91 -5.12 -0.78
CA SER A 205 -4.98 -3.83 -1.48
C SER A 205 -3.59 -3.42 -1.98
N ALA A 206 -3.39 -3.43 -3.30
CA ALA A 206 -2.22 -2.91 -3.98
C ALA A 206 -2.57 -1.59 -4.66
N ILE A 207 -2.00 -0.47 -4.21
CA ILE A 207 -2.33 0.87 -4.74
C ILE A 207 -1.08 1.72 -4.89
N ALA A 208 -0.95 2.41 -6.02
CA ALA A 208 0.06 3.43 -6.27
C ALA A 208 -0.58 4.83 -6.26
N PHE A 209 0.15 5.82 -5.74
CA PHE A 209 -0.27 7.22 -5.74
C PHE A 209 0.85 8.13 -6.23
N GLU A 210 0.48 9.26 -6.83
CA GLU A 210 1.39 10.41 -6.86
C GLU A 210 1.50 10.96 -5.44
N ARG A 211 2.74 11.12 -4.95
CA ARG A 211 3.00 11.59 -3.58
C ARG A 211 3.25 13.10 -3.51
N ILE A 212 2.53 13.86 -4.33
CA ILE A 212 2.60 15.32 -4.37
C ILE A 212 1.49 15.89 -3.48
N VAL A 213 1.86 16.63 -2.45
CA VAL A 213 0.94 17.35 -1.56
C VAL A 213 1.32 18.82 -1.60
N ASP A 214 0.36 19.71 -1.88
CA ASP A 214 0.60 21.15 -2.03
C ASP A 214 1.70 21.52 -3.03
N GLY A 215 1.87 20.70 -4.07
CA GLY A 215 2.86 20.92 -5.11
C GLY A 215 4.26 20.39 -4.79
N GLU A 216 4.47 19.80 -3.61
CA GLU A 216 5.76 19.26 -3.18
C GLU A 216 5.71 17.73 -2.99
N PRO A 217 6.79 17.00 -3.29
CA PRO A 217 6.87 15.58 -3.00
C PRO A 217 6.98 15.32 -1.49
N VAL A 218 6.12 14.43 -1.00
CA VAL A 218 6.06 14.01 0.40
C VAL A 218 6.55 12.57 0.52
N GLU A 219 7.24 12.24 1.61
CA GLU A 219 7.57 10.85 1.98
C GLU A 219 6.58 10.32 3.00
N PHE A 220 6.12 9.09 2.81
CA PHE A 220 5.17 8.42 3.68
C PHE A 220 5.83 7.30 4.48
N GLY A 221 5.38 7.12 5.71
CA GLY A 221 5.74 5.97 6.55
C GLY A 221 4.52 5.18 7.02
N VAL A 222 4.76 4.02 7.63
CA VAL A 222 3.73 3.17 8.21
C VAL A 222 3.40 3.65 9.62
N SER A 223 2.15 4.03 9.89
CA SER A 223 1.77 4.58 11.20
C SER A 223 1.65 3.54 12.31
N GLY A 224 1.42 2.26 11.95
CA GLY A 224 1.02 1.20 12.88
C GLY A 224 -0.46 1.30 13.33
N LEU A 225 -1.20 2.26 12.81
CA LEU A 225 -2.64 2.42 12.99
C LEU A 225 -3.38 1.84 11.78
N LEU A 226 -4.62 1.40 12.03
CA LEU A 226 -5.51 0.84 11.03
C LEU A 226 -6.90 1.47 11.14
N ARG A 227 -7.63 1.50 10.03
CA ARG A 227 -9.06 1.81 9.95
C ARG A 227 -9.71 0.84 8.97
N ASN A 228 -10.77 0.14 9.39
CA ASN A 228 -11.39 -0.95 8.61
C ASN A 228 -10.38 -2.04 8.17
N SER A 229 -9.43 -2.37 9.05
CA SER A 229 -8.25 -3.22 8.77
C SER A 229 -7.25 -2.67 7.75
N ASP A 230 -7.55 -1.54 7.12
CA ASP A 230 -6.68 -0.93 6.13
C ASP A 230 -5.58 -0.08 6.77
N LEU A 231 -4.42 -0.08 6.10
CA LEU A 231 -3.24 0.67 6.49
C LEU A 231 -3.55 2.17 6.58
N ILE A 232 -3.21 2.78 7.71
CA ILE A 232 -3.07 4.23 7.80
C ILE A 232 -1.60 4.58 7.57
N MET A 233 -1.32 5.31 6.50
CA MET A 233 -0.03 5.90 6.23
C MET A 233 0.12 7.20 7.02
N TYR A 234 1.35 7.69 7.17
CA TYR A 234 1.56 9.04 7.67
C TYR A 234 2.57 9.80 6.83
N ASP A 235 2.32 11.08 6.66
CA ASP A 235 3.17 12.05 6.00
C ASP A 235 4.32 12.44 6.95
N ARG A 236 5.58 12.24 6.54
CA ARG A 236 6.75 12.55 7.38
C ARG A 236 6.99 14.05 7.58
N THR A 237 6.37 14.93 6.80
CA THR A 237 6.57 16.38 6.87
C THR A 237 5.87 17.01 8.07
N ASP A 238 4.63 16.60 8.35
CA ASP A 238 3.79 17.19 9.41
C ASP A 238 3.02 16.17 10.26
N GLU A 239 3.26 14.88 10.00
CA GLU A 239 2.63 13.74 10.68
C GLU A 239 1.11 13.64 10.46
N SER A 240 0.58 14.26 9.41
CA SER A 240 -0.80 13.99 8.95
C SER A 240 -0.97 12.51 8.60
N LEU A 241 -2.13 11.96 8.92
CA LEU A 241 -2.49 10.56 8.66
C LEU A 241 -3.32 10.46 7.39
N TRP A 242 -3.02 9.46 6.58
CA TRP A 242 -3.62 9.24 5.27
C TRP A 242 -4.13 7.81 5.14
N GLN A 243 -5.36 7.64 4.64
CA GLN A 243 -5.93 6.32 4.40
C GLN A 243 -5.32 5.71 3.14
N GLN A 244 -4.67 4.54 3.23
CA GLN A 244 -4.12 3.85 2.07
C GLN A 244 -5.20 3.52 1.05
N PHE A 245 -6.37 3.09 1.49
CA PHE A 245 -7.46 2.70 0.61
C PHE A 245 -7.97 3.81 -0.33
N THR A 246 -8.14 5.02 0.20
CA THR A 246 -8.83 6.11 -0.51
C THR A 246 -7.87 7.20 -0.99
N GLY A 247 -6.65 7.24 -0.44
CA GLY A 247 -5.71 8.34 -0.62
C GLY A 247 -6.10 9.61 0.15
N GLU A 248 -7.07 9.56 1.05
CA GLU A 248 -7.56 10.73 1.79
C GLU A 248 -6.69 11.03 3.00
N GLY A 249 -6.34 12.31 3.21
CA GLY A 249 -5.82 12.79 4.49
C GLY A 249 -6.94 12.79 5.50
N ILE A 250 -6.86 11.91 6.51
CA ILE A 250 -7.94 11.66 7.46
C ILE A 250 -7.76 12.38 8.80
N VAL A 251 -6.52 12.74 9.16
CA VAL A 251 -6.17 13.46 10.39
C VAL A 251 -4.95 14.34 10.16
N GLY A 252 -4.88 15.51 10.78
CA GLY A 252 -3.73 16.42 10.66
C GLY A 252 -4.01 17.60 9.74
N ASN A 253 -2.98 18.37 9.38
CA ASN A 253 -3.16 19.58 8.59
C ASN A 253 -3.58 19.29 7.14
N HIS A 254 -3.39 18.06 6.68
CA HIS A 254 -3.85 17.58 5.39
C HIS A 254 -5.23 16.89 5.43
N ALA A 255 -5.97 17.00 6.56
CA ALA A 255 -7.32 16.47 6.66
C ALA A 255 -8.23 17.02 5.53
N GLY A 256 -8.89 16.10 4.81
CA GLY A 256 -9.77 16.41 3.69
C GLY A 256 -9.08 16.60 2.34
N LYS A 257 -7.75 16.47 2.26
CA LYS A 257 -7.03 16.39 0.98
C LYS A 257 -7.02 14.97 0.43
N ARG A 258 -6.70 14.82 -0.85
CA ARG A 258 -6.65 13.52 -1.52
C ARG A 258 -5.43 13.39 -2.43
N LEU A 259 -4.77 12.24 -2.36
CA LEU A 259 -3.71 11.85 -3.30
C LEU A 259 -4.31 11.39 -4.63
N THR A 260 -3.61 11.67 -5.72
CA THR A 260 -3.94 11.12 -7.05
C THR A 260 -3.58 9.64 -7.06
N ILE A 261 -4.57 8.76 -7.25
CA ILE A 261 -4.34 7.33 -7.46
C ILE A 261 -3.84 7.12 -8.89
N LEU A 262 -2.79 6.34 -9.03
CA LEU A 262 -2.21 5.96 -10.32
C LEU A 262 -2.71 4.58 -10.74
N PRO A 263 -3.03 4.35 -12.03
CA PRO A 263 -3.29 3.02 -12.53
C PRO A 263 -2.05 2.13 -12.32
N SER A 264 -2.26 1.02 -11.63
CA SER A 264 -1.26 -0.05 -11.43
C SER A 264 -1.98 -1.39 -11.41
N SER A 265 -1.30 -2.46 -11.81
CA SER A 265 -1.92 -3.79 -11.90
C SER A 265 -1.19 -4.78 -11.00
N LEU A 266 -1.95 -5.65 -10.34
CA LEU A 266 -1.42 -6.79 -9.61
C LEU A 266 -1.37 -7.99 -10.55
N VAL A 267 -0.18 -8.32 -11.06
CA VAL A 267 0.01 -9.35 -12.09
C VAL A 267 1.13 -10.30 -11.71
N SER A 268 1.25 -11.44 -12.40
CA SER A 268 2.38 -12.35 -12.21
C SER A 268 3.69 -11.70 -12.68
N PHE A 269 4.81 -12.15 -12.13
CA PHE A 269 6.12 -11.76 -12.64
C PHE A 269 6.30 -12.15 -14.10
N ALA A 270 5.75 -13.29 -14.54
CA ALA A 270 5.76 -13.69 -15.94
C ALA A 270 5.07 -12.67 -16.85
N ASP A 271 3.88 -12.20 -16.48
CA ASP A 271 3.14 -11.19 -17.24
C ASP A 271 3.92 -9.88 -17.32
N PHE A 272 4.50 -9.43 -16.21
CA PHE A 272 5.33 -8.23 -16.18
C PHE A 272 6.53 -8.34 -17.14
N LYS A 273 7.26 -9.46 -17.09
CA LYS A 273 8.43 -9.68 -17.97
C LYS A 273 8.06 -9.71 -19.44
N ALA A 274 6.92 -10.33 -19.77
CA ALA A 274 6.44 -10.43 -21.14
C ALA A 274 6.05 -9.05 -21.69
N ALA A 275 5.36 -8.24 -20.89
CA ALA A 275 4.91 -6.90 -21.26
C ALA A 275 6.04 -5.85 -21.28
N PHE A 276 7.00 -5.97 -20.36
CA PHE A 276 8.07 -4.99 -20.16
C PHE A 276 9.45 -5.66 -20.14
N PRO A 277 9.98 -6.12 -21.28
CA PRO A 277 11.26 -6.83 -21.33
C PRO A 277 12.46 -5.96 -20.91
N ALA A 278 12.32 -4.64 -20.92
CA ALA A 278 13.32 -3.68 -20.43
C ALA A 278 13.00 -3.14 -19.02
N GLY A 279 11.91 -3.61 -18.41
CA GLY A 279 11.48 -3.19 -17.08
C GLY A 279 12.47 -3.62 -15.99
N THR A 280 12.31 -3.01 -14.82
CA THR A 280 13.16 -3.29 -13.65
C THR A 280 12.34 -3.79 -12.47
N VAL A 281 12.98 -4.50 -11.55
CA VAL A 281 12.32 -5.15 -10.40
C VAL A 281 12.93 -4.61 -9.12
N LEU A 282 12.09 -4.26 -8.15
CA LEU A 282 12.55 -3.87 -6.82
C LEU A 282 13.37 -5.01 -6.20
N SER A 283 14.59 -4.68 -5.78
CA SER A 283 15.54 -5.63 -5.18
C SER A 283 15.13 -6.04 -3.76
N ARG A 284 15.64 -7.20 -3.32
CA ARG A 284 15.63 -7.60 -1.91
C ARG A 284 16.69 -6.86 -1.07
N ASP A 285 17.62 -6.15 -1.72
CA ASP A 285 18.60 -5.28 -1.05
C ASP A 285 17.93 -3.98 -0.59
N THR A 286 17.23 -4.10 0.54
CA THR A 286 16.36 -3.07 1.14
C THR A 286 16.99 -2.41 2.36
N GLY A 287 18.16 -2.89 2.80
CA GLY A 287 18.77 -2.53 4.08
C GLY A 287 18.19 -3.25 5.30
N PHE A 288 17.24 -4.18 5.12
CA PHE A 288 16.62 -4.95 6.21
C PHE A 288 16.78 -6.46 6.02
N ASP A 289 16.98 -7.17 7.14
CA ASP A 289 17.01 -8.64 7.17
C ASP A 289 15.60 -9.18 7.40
N ARG A 290 14.95 -9.63 6.32
CA ARG A 290 13.57 -10.15 6.31
C ARG A 290 13.51 -11.45 5.52
N LEU A 291 12.51 -12.27 5.82
CA LEU A 291 12.23 -13.51 5.09
C LEU A 291 11.42 -13.22 3.83
N TYR A 292 11.98 -12.49 2.87
CA TYR A 292 11.33 -12.24 1.58
C TYR A 292 11.02 -13.58 0.88
N GLY A 293 9.80 -13.68 0.37
CA GLY A 293 9.23 -14.91 -0.22
C GLY A 293 8.42 -15.73 0.78
N GLU A 294 8.59 -15.47 2.08
CA GLU A 294 7.71 -15.99 3.12
C GLU A 294 6.60 -15.00 3.47
N ASN A 295 5.35 -15.48 3.45
CA ASN A 295 4.16 -14.75 3.85
C ASN A 295 3.84 -15.02 5.34
N PRO A 296 3.81 -13.99 6.21
CA PRO A 296 3.43 -14.13 7.61
C PRO A 296 1.90 -14.22 7.84
N TYR A 297 1.10 -13.98 6.80
CA TYR A 297 -0.37 -13.99 6.82
C TYR A 297 -0.95 -15.27 6.18
N VAL A 298 -0.36 -16.41 6.48
CA VAL A 298 -0.68 -17.69 5.81
C VAL A 298 -2.17 -18.01 5.90
N GLY A 299 -2.78 -18.14 4.71
CA GLY A 299 -4.17 -18.49 4.50
C GLY A 299 -5.16 -17.37 4.82
N TYR A 300 -4.74 -16.12 5.08
CA TYR A 300 -5.62 -15.01 5.49
C TYR A 300 -6.75 -14.71 4.49
N ASP A 301 -6.53 -15.08 3.24
CA ASP A 301 -7.52 -15.06 2.16
C ASP A 301 -8.55 -16.20 2.19
N THR A 302 -8.45 -17.09 3.18
CA THR A 302 -9.50 -18.06 3.52
C THR A 302 -10.35 -17.50 4.67
N TYR A 303 -11.67 -17.64 4.54
CA TYR A 303 -12.62 -17.11 5.54
C TYR A 303 -12.29 -17.54 6.97
N ASP A 304 -11.92 -18.81 7.19
CA ASP A 304 -11.72 -19.37 8.54
C ASP A 304 -10.48 -18.83 9.26
N SER A 305 -9.42 -18.43 8.54
CA SER A 305 -8.18 -17.93 9.14
C SER A 305 -8.23 -16.42 9.43
N SER A 306 -9.12 -15.69 8.72
CA SER A 306 -9.32 -14.25 8.87
C SER A 306 -10.08 -13.88 10.15
N LEU A 307 -10.69 -14.88 10.81
CA LEU A 307 -11.48 -14.71 12.03
C LEU A 307 -10.62 -14.81 13.30
N SER A 308 -10.85 -13.89 14.22
CA SER A 308 -10.48 -13.99 15.63
C SER A 308 -11.22 -15.16 16.30
N ARG A 309 -10.76 -15.55 17.49
CA ARG A 309 -11.38 -16.63 18.29
C ARG A 309 -12.86 -16.43 18.58
N ASP A 310 -13.34 -15.20 18.52
CA ASP A 310 -14.73 -14.83 18.81
C ASP A 310 -15.59 -14.77 17.52
N GLY A 311 -15.03 -15.17 16.37
CA GLY A 311 -15.75 -15.22 15.08
C GLY A 311 -15.85 -13.87 14.35
N ASN A 312 -15.13 -12.85 14.79
CA ASN A 312 -15.03 -11.54 14.12
C ASN A 312 -13.73 -11.45 13.33
N LEU A 313 -13.71 -10.74 12.20
CA LEU A 313 -12.46 -10.47 11.48
C LEU A 313 -11.40 -9.84 12.39
N VAL A 314 -10.16 -10.30 12.26
CA VAL A 314 -9.02 -9.73 12.98
C VAL A 314 -8.82 -8.28 12.55
N LEU A 315 -8.70 -7.38 13.53
CA LEU A 315 -8.41 -5.94 13.35
C LEU A 315 -9.48 -5.16 12.55
N PHE A 316 -10.72 -5.65 12.52
CA PHE A 316 -11.87 -4.97 11.92
C PHE A 316 -12.91 -4.58 13.00
N LEU A 317 -13.29 -3.30 13.05
CA LEU A 317 -14.32 -2.79 13.98
C LEU A 317 -15.66 -2.48 13.30
N GLY A 318 -15.69 -2.51 11.97
CA GLY A 318 -16.88 -2.16 11.18
C GLY A 318 -17.97 -3.23 11.22
N LYS A 319 -19.09 -2.92 10.57
CA LYS A 319 -20.13 -3.90 10.27
C LYS A 319 -19.79 -4.60 8.97
N LEU A 320 -19.78 -5.94 8.98
CA LEU A 320 -19.61 -6.71 7.76
C LEU A 320 -20.79 -6.49 6.81
N ASP A 321 -20.46 -6.24 5.55
CA ASP A 321 -21.40 -6.29 4.46
C ASP A 321 -21.62 -7.74 4.05
N THR A 322 -22.88 -8.20 4.10
CA THR A 322 -23.24 -9.61 3.88
C THR A 322 -23.61 -9.94 2.44
N ARG A 323 -23.40 -9.02 1.48
CA ARG A 323 -23.70 -9.26 0.06
C ARG A 323 -22.71 -10.22 -0.59
N LEU A 324 -21.47 -10.26 -0.12
CA LEU A 324 -20.43 -11.22 -0.48
C LEU A 324 -19.76 -11.75 0.80
N ALA A 325 -19.00 -12.84 0.70
CA ALA A 325 -18.20 -13.29 1.84
C ALA A 325 -17.09 -12.27 2.13
N PRO A 326 -16.69 -12.07 3.39
CA PRO A 326 -15.71 -11.05 3.75
C PRO A 326 -14.40 -11.08 2.94
N ALA A 327 -13.80 -12.25 2.80
CA ALA A 327 -12.54 -12.43 2.06
C ALA A 327 -12.75 -12.69 0.55
N ASP A 328 -13.97 -12.54 0.03
CA ASP A 328 -14.17 -12.61 -1.43
C ASP A 328 -13.34 -11.52 -2.09
N ARG A 329 -12.57 -11.91 -3.11
CA ARG A 329 -11.81 -10.98 -3.93
C ARG A 329 -12.73 -10.28 -4.90
N VAL A 330 -12.59 -8.96 -4.99
CA VAL A 330 -13.33 -8.10 -5.90
C VAL A 330 -12.35 -7.18 -6.62
N VAL A 331 -12.53 -7.04 -7.93
CA VAL A 331 -11.93 -5.94 -8.69
C VAL A 331 -12.84 -4.73 -8.51
N THR A 332 -12.29 -3.60 -8.12
CA THR A 332 -13.09 -2.42 -7.77
C THR A 332 -12.72 -1.23 -8.64
N VAL A 333 -13.73 -0.45 -9.02
CA VAL A 333 -13.58 0.74 -9.84
C VAL A 333 -14.45 1.84 -9.24
N ALA A 334 -13.85 3.02 -9.06
CA ALA A 334 -14.55 4.24 -8.68
C ALA A 334 -14.52 5.22 -9.86
N ILE A 335 -15.65 5.41 -10.55
CA ILE A 335 -15.71 6.22 -11.76
C ILE A 335 -16.92 7.14 -11.78
N ASN A 336 -16.68 8.45 -11.97
CA ASN A 336 -17.72 9.49 -12.05
C ASN A 336 -18.74 9.43 -10.90
N GLY A 337 -18.28 9.15 -9.67
CA GLY A 337 -19.11 9.05 -8.48
C GLY A 337 -19.88 7.73 -8.34
N VAL A 338 -19.60 6.74 -9.20
CA VAL A 338 -20.14 5.38 -9.12
C VAL A 338 -19.03 4.43 -8.68
N ASP A 339 -19.28 3.71 -7.59
CA ASP A 339 -18.42 2.64 -7.11
C ASP A 339 -18.99 1.28 -7.56
N VAL A 340 -18.19 0.49 -8.27
CA VAL A 340 -18.58 -0.84 -8.75
C VAL A 340 -17.53 -1.88 -8.34
N ALA A 341 -18.00 -3.07 -7.97
CA ALA A 341 -17.18 -4.23 -7.66
C ALA A 341 -17.55 -5.41 -8.57
N TYR A 342 -16.53 -6.05 -9.16
CA TYR A 342 -16.63 -7.26 -9.96
C TYR A 342 -16.09 -8.43 -9.14
N PRO A 343 -16.94 -9.35 -8.66
CA PRO A 343 -16.48 -10.53 -7.95
C PRO A 343 -15.51 -11.35 -8.80
N LEU A 344 -14.36 -11.69 -8.23
CA LEU A 344 -13.33 -12.47 -8.93
C LEU A 344 -13.85 -13.84 -9.36
N SER A 345 -14.79 -14.43 -8.61
CA SER A 345 -15.45 -15.69 -8.99
C SER A 345 -16.23 -15.58 -10.31
N ILE A 346 -16.88 -14.45 -10.58
CA ILE A 346 -17.58 -14.19 -11.84
C ILE A 346 -16.57 -13.96 -12.96
N LEU A 347 -15.53 -13.16 -12.70
CA LEU A 347 -14.45 -12.91 -13.64
C LEU A 347 -13.71 -14.19 -14.05
N PHE A 348 -13.48 -15.10 -13.10
CA PHE A 348 -12.85 -16.38 -13.37
C PHE A 348 -13.67 -17.24 -14.34
N GLU A 349 -15.00 -17.21 -14.24
CA GLU A 349 -15.88 -17.95 -15.14
C GLU A 349 -16.03 -17.29 -16.52
N MET A 350 -16.06 -15.96 -16.57
CA MET A 350 -16.30 -15.21 -17.80
C MET A 350 -15.03 -14.87 -18.60
N GLY A 351 -13.90 -14.70 -17.93
CA GLY A 351 -12.62 -14.22 -18.48
C GLY A 351 -12.62 -12.74 -18.86
N VAL A 352 -13.72 -12.22 -19.41
CA VAL A 352 -13.89 -10.81 -19.79
C VAL A 352 -15.30 -10.30 -19.51
N ILE A 353 -15.40 -9.07 -19.00
CA ILE A 353 -16.66 -8.36 -18.78
C ILE A 353 -16.61 -7.02 -19.51
N HIS A 354 -17.59 -6.73 -20.36
CA HIS A 354 -17.84 -5.40 -20.91
C HIS A 354 -18.94 -4.73 -20.11
N ASP A 355 -18.69 -3.54 -19.59
CA ASP A 355 -19.66 -2.79 -18.79
C ASP A 355 -19.63 -1.29 -19.13
N THR A 356 -20.64 -0.56 -18.66
CA THR A 356 -20.70 0.89 -18.72
C THR A 356 -21.17 1.42 -17.36
N GLN A 357 -20.29 2.09 -16.63
CA GLN A 357 -20.57 2.64 -15.30
C GLN A 357 -20.24 4.12 -15.25
N GLY A 358 -21.08 4.92 -14.56
CA GLY A 358 -20.87 6.37 -14.49
C GLY A 358 -20.80 7.06 -15.86
N GLY A 359 -21.38 6.47 -16.91
CA GLY A 359 -21.31 6.97 -18.29
C GLY A 359 -19.99 6.69 -19.03
N GLN A 360 -19.05 5.96 -18.43
CA GLN A 360 -17.81 5.53 -19.05
C GLN A 360 -17.90 4.05 -19.42
N ASP A 361 -17.46 3.71 -20.63
CA ASP A 361 -17.27 2.32 -21.05
C ASP A 361 -16.02 1.74 -20.41
N LEU A 362 -16.11 0.49 -19.97
CA LEU A 362 -14.99 -0.24 -19.41
C LEU A 362 -14.99 -1.70 -19.87
N VAL A 363 -13.81 -2.29 -19.94
CA VAL A 363 -13.62 -3.73 -20.08
C VAL A 363 -12.76 -4.24 -18.93
N VAL A 364 -13.23 -5.29 -18.27
CA VAL A 364 -12.53 -5.97 -17.18
C VAL A 364 -11.99 -7.29 -17.71
N PHE A 365 -10.68 -7.45 -17.62
CA PHE A 365 -9.93 -8.64 -18.01
C PHE A 365 -9.59 -9.48 -16.79
N HIS A 366 -9.59 -10.80 -16.98
CA HIS A 366 -9.06 -11.75 -16.03
C HIS A 366 -8.31 -12.88 -16.76
N THR A 367 -7.10 -13.19 -16.30
CA THR A 367 -6.32 -14.35 -16.75
C THR A 367 -5.79 -15.12 -15.55
N GLY A 368 -5.59 -16.43 -15.68
CA GLY A 368 -4.88 -17.22 -14.68
C GLY A 368 -3.37 -16.96 -14.69
N GLY A 369 -2.63 -17.63 -13.81
CA GLY A 369 -1.18 -17.63 -13.75
C GLY A 369 -0.55 -16.78 -12.63
N THR A 370 -1.36 -16.20 -11.75
CA THR A 370 -0.87 -15.36 -10.64
C THR A 370 -1.23 -15.99 -9.31
N ALA A 371 -0.21 -16.33 -8.52
CA ALA A 371 -0.37 -16.94 -7.21
C ALA A 371 -0.94 -15.95 -6.19
N SER A 372 -1.76 -16.46 -5.26
CA SER A 372 -2.19 -15.68 -4.11
C SER A 372 -0.99 -15.24 -3.26
N ALA A 373 -0.93 -13.95 -2.95
CA ALA A 373 0.04 -13.41 -1.99
C ALA A 373 -0.13 -13.96 -0.57
N LEU A 374 -1.33 -14.47 -0.25
CA LEU A 374 -1.75 -14.75 1.12
C LEU A 374 -2.06 -16.23 1.37
N GLY A 375 -2.26 -17.05 0.33
CA GLY A 375 -2.77 -18.42 0.44
C GLY A 375 -1.80 -19.43 1.06
N ALA A 376 -0.49 -19.25 0.83
CA ALA A 376 0.55 -20.15 1.34
C ALA A 376 1.69 -19.41 2.03
N ARG A 377 2.49 -20.15 2.81
CA ARG A 377 3.71 -19.60 3.45
C ARG A 377 4.76 -19.20 2.42
N ILE A 378 4.97 -20.01 1.39
CA ILE A 378 5.82 -19.65 0.25
C ILE A 378 4.87 -19.20 -0.85
N ILE A 379 4.93 -17.93 -1.24
CA ILE A 379 3.96 -17.31 -2.15
C ILE A 379 3.90 -18.07 -3.48
N ALA A 380 5.05 -18.48 -4.02
CA ALA A 380 5.13 -19.27 -5.25
C ALA A 380 4.38 -20.63 -5.22
N ASN A 381 4.03 -21.13 -4.02
CA ASN A 381 3.29 -22.39 -3.85
C ASN A 381 1.79 -22.17 -3.55
N ALA A 382 1.33 -20.92 -3.50
CA ALA A 382 -0.08 -20.61 -3.28
C ALA A 382 -0.92 -20.96 -4.52
N GLU A 383 -2.23 -21.04 -4.32
CA GLU A 383 -3.19 -21.24 -5.39
C GLU A 383 -3.19 -20.07 -6.39
N ASP A 384 -3.56 -20.38 -7.62
CA ASP A 384 -3.76 -19.39 -8.68
C ASP A 384 -5.06 -18.62 -8.43
N VAL A 385 -4.93 -17.32 -8.27
CA VAL A 385 -6.06 -16.37 -8.15
C VAL A 385 -6.20 -15.48 -9.38
N GLY A 386 -5.29 -15.63 -10.35
CA GLY A 386 -5.29 -14.86 -11.57
C GLY A 386 -4.89 -13.39 -11.38
N ALA A 387 -4.75 -12.73 -12.51
CA ALA A 387 -4.48 -11.31 -12.65
C ALA A 387 -5.68 -10.60 -13.27
N THR A 388 -5.83 -9.33 -12.95
CA THR A 388 -6.94 -8.49 -13.41
C THR A 388 -6.43 -7.23 -14.09
N GLY A 389 -7.24 -6.70 -15.00
CA GLY A 389 -6.98 -5.42 -15.65
C GLY A 389 -8.28 -4.73 -16.03
N VAL A 390 -8.35 -3.41 -15.88
CA VAL A 390 -9.53 -2.62 -16.26
C VAL A 390 -9.12 -1.50 -17.21
N PHE A 391 -9.80 -1.40 -18.33
CA PHE A 391 -9.43 -0.48 -19.41
C PHE A 391 -10.63 0.22 -20.03
N ASP A 392 -10.40 1.39 -20.62
CA ASP A 392 -11.32 1.97 -21.59
C ASP A 392 -11.19 1.18 -22.91
N PRO A 393 -12.27 0.54 -23.40
CA PRO A 393 -12.23 -0.23 -24.65
C PRO A 393 -12.26 0.66 -25.91
N ASN A 394 -12.38 1.99 -25.77
CA ASN A 394 -12.39 2.91 -26.91
C ASN A 394 -10.96 3.27 -27.33
N LEU A 395 -10.54 2.75 -28.48
CA LEU A 395 -9.24 3.06 -29.09
C LEU A 395 -9.45 3.82 -30.40
N ASP A 396 -8.85 5.01 -30.51
CA ASP A 396 -8.94 5.88 -31.70
C ASP A 396 -10.39 6.11 -32.22
N GLY A 397 -11.35 6.17 -31.30
CA GLY A 397 -12.78 6.38 -31.60
C GLY A 397 -13.54 5.12 -32.01
N GLN A 398 -12.92 3.93 -31.94
CA GLN A 398 -13.57 2.64 -32.11
C GLN A 398 -13.68 1.93 -30.76
N LYS A 399 -14.91 1.60 -30.35
CA LYS A 399 -15.15 0.72 -29.22
C LYS A 399 -14.79 -0.71 -29.62
N LEU A 400 -13.83 -1.31 -28.92
CA LEU A 400 -13.43 -2.70 -29.10
C LEU A 400 -14.27 -3.63 -28.20
N THR A 401 -14.52 -4.85 -28.68
CA THR A 401 -15.13 -5.93 -27.91
C THR A 401 -14.20 -7.12 -27.90
N PHE A 402 -14.13 -7.82 -26.77
CA PHE A 402 -13.06 -8.77 -26.49
C PHE A 402 -13.63 -10.15 -26.19
N THR A 403 -12.88 -11.19 -26.52
CA THR A 403 -13.13 -12.56 -26.07
C THR A 403 -11.88 -13.06 -25.37
N ALA A 404 -12.04 -13.65 -24.18
CA ALA A 404 -10.95 -14.33 -23.49
C ALA A 404 -10.57 -15.62 -24.25
N VAL A 405 -9.26 -15.84 -24.37
CA VAL A 405 -8.64 -17.05 -24.94
C VAL A 405 -7.59 -17.57 -23.96
N ASP A 406 -7.05 -18.76 -24.21
CA ASP A 406 -6.12 -19.43 -23.27
C ASP A 406 -4.95 -18.53 -22.83
N ASP A 407 -4.40 -17.72 -23.75
CA ASP A 407 -3.23 -16.85 -23.53
C ASP A 407 -3.56 -15.34 -23.68
N GLY A 408 -4.71 -14.89 -23.17
CA GLY A 408 -5.09 -13.47 -23.12
C GLY A 408 -6.43 -13.17 -23.78
N PHE A 409 -6.48 -12.14 -24.63
CA PHE A 409 -7.73 -11.63 -25.21
C PHE A 409 -7.60 -11.38 -26.70
N VAL A 410 -8.69 -11.50 -27.44
CA VAL A 410 -8.76 -11.14 -28.86
C VAL A 410 -9.90 -10.14 -29.08
N ASP A 411 -9.63 -9.03 -29.77
CA ASP A 411 -10.70 -8.09 -30.15
C ASP A 411 -11.46 -8.56 -31.39
N ALA A 412 -12.77 -8.36 -31.43
CA ALA A 412 -13.62 -8.83 -32.52
C ALA A 412 -13.51 -7.94 -33.78
N GLU A 413 -13.10 -6.69 -33.62
CA GLU A 413 -13.10 -5.68 -34.67
C GLU A 413 -11.94 -5.84 -35.66
N THR A 414 -10.77 -6.26 -35.15
CA THR A 414 -9.53 -6.39 -35.92
C THR A 414 -8.91 -7.78 -35.81
N GLY A 415 -9.29 -8.56 -34.79
CA GLY A 415 -8.69 -9.86 -34.50
C GLY A 415 -7.28 -9.76 -33.91
N SER A 416 -6.91 -8.61 -33.33
CA SER A 416 -5.62 -8.45 -32.64
C SER A 416 -5.68 -9.16 -31.29
N SER A 417 -4.56 -9.72 -30.85
CA SER A 417 -4.42 -10.33 -29.53
C SER A 417 -3.87 -9.33 -28.53
N TRP A 418 -4.28 -9.47 -27.28
CA TRP A 418 -4.01 -8.53 -26.19
C TRP A 418 -3.60 -9.28 -24.93
N ASN A 419 -2.63 -8.73 -24.18
CA ASN A 419 -2.24 -9.26 -22.88
C ASN A 419 -3.09 -8.68 -21.73
N ILE A 420 -2.88 -9.18 -20.51
CA ILE A 420 -3.62 -8.74 -19.31
C ILE A 420 -3.43 -7.26 -18.96
N LEU A 421 -2.34 -6.64 -19.42
CA LEU A 421 -2.04 -5.22 -19.23
C LEU A 421 -2.62 -4.33 -20.33
N GLY A 422 -3.46 -4.87 -21.21
CA GLY A 422 -4.15 -4.10 -22.25
C GLY A 422 -3.23 -3.68 -23.40
N GLN A 423 -2.11 -4.36 -23.61
CA GLN A 423 -1.24 -4.17 -24.76
C GLN A 423 -1.62 -5.12 -25.88
N ALA A 424 -1.76 -4.60 -27.09
CA ALA A 424 -1.91 -5.44 -28.28
C ALA A 424 -0.56 -6.06 -28.64
N ILE A 425 -0.49 -7.40 -28.63
CA ILE A 425 0.75 -8.16 -28.82
C ILE A 425 0.93 -8.65 -30.28
N ASP A 426 -0.15 -8.93 -31.00
CA ASP A 426 -0.14 -9.35 -32.40
C ASP A 426 -1.40 -8.87 -33.13
N GLY A 427 -1.37 -8.91 -34.46
CA GLY A 427 -2.46 -8.46 -35.33
C GLY A 427 -2.39 -6.97 -35.70
N PRO A 428 -3.45 -6.43 -36.33
CA PRO A 428 -3.45 -5.07 -36.88
C PRO A 428 -3.19 -3.95 -35.86
N LEU A 429 -3.50 -4.17 -34.58
CA LEU A 429 -3.31 -3.19 -33.51
C LEU A 429 -2.02 -3.42 -32.71
N ALA A 430 -1.14 -4.35 -33.10
CA ALA A 430 0.08 -4.67 -32.36
C ALA A 430 0.91 -3.42 -31.99
N GLY A 431 1.30 -3.31 -30.72
CA GLY A 431 2.00 -2.17 -30.14
C GLY A 431 1.10 -1.04 -29.63
N GLN A 432 -0.21 -1.12 -29.82
CA GLN A 432 -1.18 -0.21 -29.19
C GLN A 432 -1.47 -0.61 -27.73
N GLN A 433 -1.96 0.36 -26.96
CA GLN A 433 -2.26 0.23 -25.54
C GLN A 433 -3.67 0.75 -25.26
N LEU A 434 -4.50 -0.03 -24.57
CA LEU A 434 -5.75 0.46 -24.02
C LEU A 434 -5.47 1.40 -22.84
N ILE A 435 -6.28 2.43 -22.67
CA ILE A 435 -6.14 3.38 -21.56
C ILE A 435 -6.52 2.64 -20.26
N PRO A 436 -5.59 2.47 -19.30
CA PRO A 436 -5.91 1.82 -18.04
C PRO A 436 -6.83 2.71 -17.20
N ILE A 437 -7.84 2.09 -16.59
CA ILE A 437 -8.71 2.72 -15.61
C ILE A 437 -8.15 2.41 -14.22
N VAL A 438 -8.16 3.40 -13.34
CA VAL A 438 -7.81 3.20 -11.93
C VAL A 438 -8.74 2.15 -11.32
N HIS A 439 -8.13 1.05 -10.89
CA HIS A 439 -8.80 -0.06 -10.23
C HIS A 439 -7.85 -0.66 -9.19
N ALA A 440 -8.39 -1.48 -8.31
CA ALA A 440 -7.61 -2.29 -7.40
C ALA A 440 -8.38 -3.56 -7.01
N ASP A 441 -7.61 -4.61 -6.71
CA ASP A 441 -8.12 -5.85 -6.16
C ASP A 441 -8.21 -5.72 -4.64
N HIS A 442 -9.34 -6.11 -4.06
CA HIS A 442 -9.55 -6.02 -2.62
C HIS A 442 -10.29 -7.23 -2.07
N PHE A 443 -10.17 -7.44 -0.77
CA PHE A 443 -11.19 -8.20 -0.06
C PHE A 443 -12.46 -7.37 0.11
N TRP A 444 -13.61 -8.02 -0.05
CA TRP A 444 -14.92 -7.36 0.01
C TRP A 444 -15.16 -6.62 1.33
N PHE A 445 -14.76 -7.19 2.47
CA PHE A 445 -15.07 -6.61 3.77
C PHE A 445 -14.46 -5.22 3.96
N SER A 446 -13.25 -5.00 3.47
CA SER A 446 -12.55 -3.71 3.61
C SER A 446 -13.12 -2.73 2.60
N TRP A 447 -13.29 -3.12 1.33
CA TRP A 447 -13.90 -2.27 0.31
C TRP A 447 -15.31 -1.81 0.70
N ALA A 448 -16.19 -2.72 1.10
CA ALA A 448 -17.56 -2.38 1.47
C ALA A 448 -17.65 -1.50 2.73
N ALA A 449 -16.64 -1.53 3.61
CA ALA A 449 -16.58 -0.63 4.75
C ALA A 449 -16.28 0.82 4.35
N PHE A 450 -15.49 1.04 3.31
CA PHE A 450 -15.25 2.38 2.75
C PHE A 450 -16.34 2.82 1.77
N LYS A 451 -16.87 1.88 0.97
CA LYS A 451 -17.81 2.14 -0.13
C LYS A 451 -19.09 1.28 0.01
N PRO A 452 -19.94 1.53 1.02
CA PRO A 452 -21.07 0.66 1.33
C PRO A 452 -22.14 0.64 0.24
N ASP A 453 -22.26 1.69 -0.57
CA ASP A 453 -23.26 1.76 -1.66
C ASP A 453 -22.77 1.15 -2.98
N THR A 454 -21.61 0.49 -2.97
CA THR A 454 -21.01 -0.15 -4.15
C THR A 454 -22.01 -1.05 -4.87
N ILE A 455 -22.08 -0.89 -6.19
CA ILE A 455 -22.80 -1.78 -7.09
C ILE A 455 -21.96 -3.05 -7.25
N ILE A 456 -22.55 -4.21 -6.99
CA ILE A 456 -21.91 -5.50 -7.26
C ILE A 456 -22.37 -5.94 -8.64
N TYR A 457 -21.43 -6.13 -9.56
CA TYR A 457 -21.73 -6.62 -10.91
C TYR A 457 -22.46 -7.96 -10.86
N GLN A 458 -23.44 -8.12 -11.74
CA GLN A 458 -24.18 -9.37 -11.98
C GLN A 458 -24.32 -9.55 -13.50
N PRO A 459 -24.11 -10.77 -14.03
CA PRO A 459 -24.12 -11.06 -15.47
C PRO A 459 -25.51 -11.05 -16.12
#